data_AF-A0A7S1DWZ8-F1
#
_entry.id   AF-A0A7S1DWZ8-F1
#
_cell.length_a   1.000
_cell.length_b   1.000
_cell.length_c   1.000
_cell.angle_alpha   90.00
_cell.angle_beta   90.00
_cell.angle_gamma   90.00
#
_symmetry.space_group_name_H-M   'P 1'
#
loop_
_entity.id
_entity.type
_entity.pdbx_description
1 polymer ?
#
loop_
_entity_poly.entity_id
_entity_poly.type
_entity_poly.pdbx_seq_one_letter_code
_entity_poly.pdbx_strand_id
1 'polypeptide(L)'
;GMVERAAHGEGLLMGGLAFSGFTALLAVQCYGGLLVKRKLLSVGSLTSFAMYSATVGLGFSGLSQLYGDMVKAAASAQRVFELIDRAPLVDQRAGGTLQGVGGHLTFDSV
;
A
#
# COMPACT_ATOMS: atom_id res chain seq x y z
N GLY A 1 16.21 13.68 -14.95
CA GLY A 1 15.85 12.29 -15.32
C GLY A 1 14.48 11.90 -14.78
N MET A 2 13.86 10.79 -15.23
CA MET A 2 12.52 10.34 -14.77
C MET A 2 12.43 10.20 -13.24
N VAL A 3 13.51 9.72 -12.60
CA VAL A 3 13.62 9.57 -11.13
C VAL A 3 13.55 10.93 -10.41
N GLU A 4 14.13 11.96 -11.02
CA GLU A 4 14.17 13.33 -10.46
C GLU A 4 12.80 14.01 -10.52
N ARG A 5 12.01 13.72 -11.55
CA ARG A 5 10.62 14.22 -11.66
C ARG A 5 9.69 13.49 -10.69
N ALA A 6 9.92 12.20 -10.47
CA ALA A 6 9.19 11.41 -9.48
C ALA A 6 9.48 11.90 -8.05
N ALA A 7 10.75 12.14 -7.71
CA ALA A 7 11.14 12.66 -6.40
C ALA A 7 10.51 14.03 -6.08
N HIS A 8 10.46 14.94 -7.05
CA HIS A 8 9.76 16.23 -6.88
C HIS A 8 8.25 16.06 -6.69
N GLY A 9 7.63 15.12 -7.42
CA GLY A 9 6.20 14.82 -7.27
C GLY A 9 5.86 14.26 -5.89
N GLU A 10 6.69 13.36 -5.37
CA GLU A 10 6.54 12.78 -4.05
C GLU A 10 6.77 13.81 -2.93
N GLY A 11 7.79 14.66 -3.08
CA GLY A 11 8.05 15.75 -2.14
C GLY A 11 6.91 16.76 -2.06
N LEU A 12 6.33 17.16 -3.20
CA LEU A 12 5.17 18.05 -3.24
C LEU A 12 3.94 17.43 -2.59
N LEU A 13 3.69 16.13 -2.81
CA LEU A 13 2.58 15.43 -2.18
C LEU A 13 2.74 15.38 -0.65
N MET A 14 3.90 14.93 -0.16
CA MET A 14 4.16 14.83 1.28
C MET A 14 4.12 16.20 1.96
N GLY A 15 4.71 17.22 1.32
CA GLY A 15 4.66 18.60 1.81
C GLY A 15 3.23 19.14 1.84
N GLY A 16 2.44 18.92 0.79
CA GLY A 16 1.04 19.35 0.70
C GLY A 16 0.14 18.67 1.75
N LEU A 17 0.33 17.38 1.97
CA LEU A 17 -0.39 16.63 3.01
C LEU A 17 -0.05 17.16 4.41
N ALA A 18 1.23 17.38 4.71
CA ALA A 18 1.66 17.94 5.99
C ALA A 18 1.09 19.36 6.20
N PHE A 19 1.19 20.23 5.19
CA PHE A 19 0.65 21.58 5.23
C PHE A 19 -0.86 21.58 5.47
N SER A 20 -1.60 20.71 4.79
CA SER A 20 -3.05 20.53 4.98
C SER A 20 -3.37 20.11 6.42
N GLY A 21 -2.66 19.13 6.96
CA GLY A 21 -2.85 18.67 8.34
C GLY A 21 -2.60 19.76 9.38
N PHE A 22 -1.51 20.51 9.26
CA PHE A 22 -1.23 21.64 10.15
C PHE A 22 -2.24 22.78 10.00
N THR A 23 -2.69 23.07 8.79
CA THR A 23 -3.72 24.09 8.54
C THR A 23 -5.05 23.70 9.17
N ALA A 24 -5.46 22.43 9.06
CA ALA A 24 -6.66 21.92 9.71
C ALA A 24 -6.55 22.02 11.24
N LEU A 25 -5.40 21.65 11.81
CA LEU A 25 -5.14 21.77 13.25
C LEU A 25 -5.23 23.24 13.72
N LEU A 26 -4.61 24.17 12.98
CA LEU A 26 -4.67 25.60 13.29
C LEU A 26 -6.10 26.16 13.20
N ALA A 27 -6.88 25.74 12.19
CA ALA A 27 -8.26 26.16 12.04
C ALA A 27 -9.12 25.71 13.23
N VAL A 28 -8.99 24.44 13.64
CA VAL A 28 -9.66 23.88 14.81
C VAL A 28 -9.26 24.66 16.08
N GLN A 29 -7.97 24.92 16.27
CA GLN A 29 -7.49 25.60 17.47
C GLN A 29 -7.92 27.07 17.53
N CYS A 30 -7.95 27.76 16.39
CA CYS A 30 -8.41 29.15 16.30
C CYS A 30 -9.90 29.26 16.64
N TYR A 31 -10.74 28.43 16.02
CA TYR A 31 -12.18 28.43 16.26
C TYR A 31 -12.52 27.92 17.67
N GLY A 32 -11.86 26.84 18.12
CA GLY A 32 -11.98 26.30 19.47
C GLY A 32 -11.57 27.32 20.54
N GLY A 33 -10.47 28.05 20.32
CA GLY A 33 -10.02 29.12 21.21
C GLY A 33 -11.03 30.27 21.33
N LEU A 34 -11.69 30.63 20.23
CA LEU A 34 -12.79 31.61 20.25
C LEU A 34 -13.99 31.11 21.07
N LEU A 35 -14.36 29.84 20.95
CA LEU A 35 -15.45 29.22 21.72
C LEU A 35 -15.12 29.15 23.22
N VAL A 36 -13.86 28.87 23.57
CA VAL A 36 -13.38 28.91 24.96
C VAL A 36 -13.48 30.33 25.52
N LYS A 37 -13.07 31.35 24.77
CA LYS A 37 -13.22 32.76 25.18
C LYS A 37 -14.68 33.15 25.44
N ARG A 38 -15.61 32.60 24.67
CA ARG A 38 -17.07 32.79 24.84
C ARG A 38 -17.68 31.95 25.96
N LYS A 39 -16.87 31.18 26.71
CA LYS A 39 -17.29 30.25 27.77
C LYS A 39 -18.26 29.15 27.28
N LEU A 40 -18.26 28.85 25.98
CA LEU A 40 -19.07 27.78 25.37
C LEU A 40 -18.37 26.42 25.42
N LEU A 41 -17.04 26.41 25.53
CA LEU A 41 -16.20 25.22 25.68
C LEU A 41 -15.18 25.43 26.80
N SER A 42 -14.80 24.34 27.46
CA SER A 42 -13.66 24.36 28.39
C SER A 42 -12.34 24.11 27.64
N VAL A 43 -11.23 24.58 28.20
CA VAL A 43 -9.88 24.28 27.69
C VAL A 43 -9.62 22.77 27.66
N GLY A 44 -10.13 22.04 28.66
CA GLY A 44 -10.04 20.57 28.74
C GLY A 44 -10.79 19.84 27.63
N SER A 45 -11.96 20.35 27.24
CA SER A 45 -12.75 19.79 26.14
C SER A 45 -12.05 19.96 24.80
N LEU A 46 -11.44 21.14 24.54
CA LEU A 46 -10.69 21.40 23.30
C LEU A 46 -9.43 20.53 23.20
N THR A 47 -8.68 20.40 24.28
CA THR A 47 -7.48 19.55 24.33
C THR A 47 -7.82 18.07 24.18
N SER A 48 -8.91 17.61 24.83
CA SER A 48 -9.41 16.24 24.65
C SER A 48 -9.84 15.97 23.20
N PHE A 49 -10.55 16.92 22.57
CA PHE A 49 -10.93 16.82 21.16
C PHE A 49 -9.70 16.68 20.26
N ALA A 50 -8.65 17.48 20.47
CA ALA A 50 -7.42 17.38 19.70
C ALA A 50 -6.73 16.02 19.86
N MET A 51 -6.64 15.49 21.09
CA MET A 51 -6.04 14.18 21.35
C MET A 51 -6.83 13.05 20.67
N TYR A 52 -8.16 13.02 20.87
CA TYR A 52 -9.00 12.00 20.23
C TYR A 52 -8.97 12.08 18.71
N SER A 53 -8.99 13.29 18.14
CA SER A 53 -8.89 13.47 16.69
C SER A 53 -7.56 12.94 16.14
N ALA A 54 -6.45 13.16 16.85
CA ALA A 54 -5.16 12.60 16.48
C ALA A 54 -5.16 11.06 16.52
N THR A 55 -5.73 10.45 17.57
CA THR A 55 -5.89 9.00 17.66
C THR A 55 -6.75 8.44 16.52
N VAL A 56 -7.86 9.10 16.18
CA VAL A 56 -8.70 8.72 15.04
C VAL A 56 -7.92 8.81 13.73
N GLY A 57 -7.13 9.87 13.54
CA GLY A 57 -6.28 10.04 12.35
C GLY A 57 -5.24 8.91 12.21
N LEU A 58 -4.56 8.56 13.30
CA LEU A 58 -3.61 7.43 13.33
C LEU A 58 -4.31 6.09 13.04
N GLY A 59 -5.48 5.86 13.63
CA GLY A 59 -6.28 4.66 13.39
C GLY A 59 -6.71 4.55 11.93
N PHE A 60 -7.16 5.65 11.32
CA PHE A 60 -7.55 5.68 9.91
C PHE A 60 -6.36 5.40 8.98
N SER A 61 -5.18 5.96 9.28
CA SER A 61 -3.96 5.66 8.53
C SER A 61 -3.59 4.17 8.60
N GLY A 62 -3.69 3.56 9.78
CA GLY A 62 -3.47 2.12 9.96
C GLY A 62 -4.47 1.25 9.20
N LEU A 63 -5.76 1.63 9.19
CA LEU A 63 -6.79 0.93 8.40
C LEU A 63 -6.52 1.01 6.90
N SER A 64 -6.11 2.16 6.39
CA SER A 64 -5.75 2.33 4.97
C SER A 64 -4.60 1.42 4.57
N GLN A 65 -3.57 1.31 5.43
CA GLN A 65 -2.45 0.41 5.20
C GLN A 65 -2.88 -1.05 5.23
N LEU A 66 -3.67 -1.46 6.23
CA LEU A 66 -4.22 -2.81 6.34
C LEU A 66 -5.01 -3.19 5.08
N TYR A 67 -5.84 -2.29 4.57
CA TYR A 67 -6.59 -2.51 3.33
C TYR A 67 -5.65 -2.76 2.15
N GLY A 68 -4.60 -1.94 1.99
CA GLY A 68 -3.58 -2.14 0.96
C GLY A 68 -2.90 -3.50 1.07
N ASP A 69 -2.60 -3.96 2.29
CA ASP A 69 -1.98 -5.26 2.52
C ASP A 69 -2.95 -6.42 2.26
N MET A 70 -4.25 -6.27 2.57
CA MET A 70 -5.28 -7.24 2.20
C MET A 70 -5.39 -7.40 0.68
N VAL A 71 -5.39 -6.30 -0.07
CA VAL A 71 -5.42 -6.33 -1.54
C VAL A 71 -4.19 -7.06 -2.10
N LYS A 72 -3.00 -6.75 -1.59
CA LYS A 72 -1.76 -7.45 -1.98
C LYS A 72 -1.81 -8.94 -1.63
N ALA A 73 -2.32 -9.29 -0.45
CA ALA A 73 -2.44 -10.67 -0.01
C ALA A 73 -3.38 -11.47 -0.94
N ALA A 74 -4.53 -10.90 -1.30
CA ALA A 74 -5.47 -11.52 -2.25
C ALA A 74 -4.81 -11.74 -3.63
N ALA A 75 -4.09 -10.74 -4.15
CA ALA A 75 -3.40 -10.86 -5.44
C ALA A 75 -2.29 -11.92 -5.41
N SER A 76 -1.54 -12.02 -4.32
CA SER A 76 -0.54 -13.07 -4.14
C SER A 76 -1.16 -14.46 -4.05
N ALA A 77 -2.27 -14.59 -3.31
CA ALA A 77 -3.00 -15.86 -3.23
C ALA A 77 -3.49 -16.31 -4.62
N GLN A 78 -4.05 -15.39 -5.42
CA GLN A 78 -4.47 -15.70 -6.79
C GLN A 78 -3.30 -16.26 -7.63
N ARG A 79 -2.12 -15.65 -7.58
CA ARG A 79 -0.94 -16.15 -8.31
C ARG A 79 -0.51 -17.55 -7.88
N VAL A 80 -0.66 -17.89 -6.59
CA VAL A 80 -0.36 -19.24 -6.09
C VAL A 80 -1.33 -20.24 -6.68
N PHE A 81 -2.64 -19.96 -6.65
CA PHE A 81 -3.64 -20.85 -7.25
C PHE A 81 -3.48 -20.98 -8.77
N GLU A 82 -3.21 -19.88 -9.47
CA GLU A 82 -2.88 -19.91 -10.90
C GLU A 82 -1.68 -20.81 -11.20
N LEU A 83 -0.66 -20.83 -10.33
CA LEU A 83 0.51 -21.69 -10.50
C LEU A 83 0.18 -23.17 -10.23
N ILE A 84 -0.67 -23.46 -9.24
CA ILE A 84 -1.10 -24.82 -8.91
C ILE A 84 -1.97 -25.41 -10.01
N ASP A 85 -2.91 -24.63 -10.55
CA ASP A 85 -3.86 -25.08 -11.58
C ASP A 85 -3.27 -25.04 -12.99
N ARG A 86 -2.04 -24.53 -13.14
CA ARG A 86 -1.36 -24.43 -14.43
C ARG A 86 -1.03 -25.83 -14.98
N ALA A 87 -1.59 -26.15 -16.14
CA ALA A 87 -1.18 -27.31 -16.91
C ALA A 87 0.28 -27.13 -17.42
N PRO A 88 1.15 -28.16 -17.29
CA PRO A 88 2.52 -28.09 -17.78
C PRO A 88 2.53 -27.98 -19.31
N LEU A 89 3.34 -27.04 -19.84
CA LEU A 89 3.50 -26.84 -21.30
C LEU A 89 4.20 -28.00 -21.99
N VAL A 90 5.00 -28.77 -21.25
CA VAL A 90 5.69 -29.96 -21.72
C VAL A 90 5.25 -31.11 -20.83
N ASP A 91 4.64 -32.12 -21.43
CA ASP A 91 4.24 -33.32 -20.70
C ASP A 91 5.48 -34.12 -20.29
N GLN A 92 5.82 -34.06 -19.00
CA GLN A 92 6.96 -34.76 -18.44
C GLN A 92 6.79 -36.29 -18.46
N ARG A 93 5.58 -36.80 -18.73
CA ARG A 93 5.26 -38.23 -18.76
C ARG A 93 5.11 -38.79 -20.17
N ALA A 94 5.08 -37.94 -21.20
CA ALA A 94 4.96 -38.37 -22.60
C ALA A 94 6.24 -38.95 -23.21
N GLY A 95 7.32 -39.11 -22.43
CA GLY A 95 8.58 -39.67 -22.89
C GLY A 95 8.58 -41.21 -22.95
N GLY A 96 9.09 -41.78 -24.04
CA GLY A 96 9.35 -43.22 -24.15
C GLY A 96 10.65 -43.63 -23.44
N THR A 97 10.71 -44.87 -22.94
CA THR A 97 11.95 -45.43 -22.36
C THR A 97 12.84 -45.95 -23.50
N LEU A 98 14.02 -45.35 -23.69
CA LEU A 98 14.98 -45.78 -24.72
C LEU A 98 15.91 -46.86 -24.17
N GLN A 99 15.95 -48.03 -24.81
CA GLN A 99 16.92 -49.08 -24.49
C GLN A 99 18.22 -48.84 -25.27
N GLY A 100 19.24 -48.32 -24.58
CA GLY A 100 20.56 -48.05 -25.14
C GLY A 100 20.63 -46.70 -25.87
N VAL A 101 21.24 -45.71 -25.22
CA VAL A 101 21.40 -44.35 -25.78
C VAL A 101 22.85 -44.18 -26.24
N GLY A 102 23.07 -44.04 -27.55
CA GLY A 102 24.40 -43.88 -28.16
C GLY A 102 24.95 -42.45 -28.16
N GLY A 103 24.21 -41.47 -27.64
CA GLY A 103 24.69 -40.09 -27.43
C GLY A 103 24.80 -39.22 -28.69
N HIS A 104 24.25 -39.63 -29.84
CA HIS A 104 24.25 -38.79 -31.03
C HIS A 104 23.15 -37.72 -30.95
N LEU A 105 23.55 -36.44 -31.01
CA LEU A 105 22.68 -35.28 -31.00
C LEU A 105 22.85 -34.51 -32.31
N THR A 106 21.73 -34.21 -32.97
CA THR A 106 21.67 -33.38 -34.16
C THR A 106 20.63 -32.28 -33.95
N PHE A 107 21.01 -31.05 -34.28
CA PHE A 107 20.10 -29.90 -34.32
C PHE A 107 19.83 -29.62 -35.78
N ASP A 108 18.57 -29.73 -36.18
CA ASP A 108 18.17 -29.41 -37.54
C ASP A 108 17.44 -28.06 -37.53
N SER A 109 18.16 -27.03 -37.98
CA SER A 109 17.65 -25.67 -38.22
C SER A 109 16.92 -25.04 -37.02
N VAL A 110 17.58 -25.05 -35.85
CA VAL A 110 17.13 -24.39 -34.60
C VAL A 110 17.79 -23.02 -34.43
#